data_AF-A0AA88GL97-F1
#
_entry.id   AF-A0AA88GL97-F1
#
_cell.length_a   1.000
_cell.length_b   1.000
_cell.length_c   1.000
_cell.angle_alpha   90.00
_cell.angle_beta   90.00
_cell.angle_gamma   90.00
#
_symmetry.space_group_name_H-M   'P 1'
#
loop_
_entity.id
_entity.type
_entity.pdbx_description
1 polymer ?
#
loop_
_entity_poly.entity_id
_entity_poly.type
_entity_poly.pdbx_seq_one_letter_code
_entity_poly.pdbx_strand_id
1 'polypeptide(L)'
;MFGKSLGVSSSHLVGGVNLSEIPLEFWNNENVVQFLKQSNFDDSVIQLFQTQQFDGIALMNISVEILVQLGVRRGVAISIANRVKEIKQQEQKKKEQENNNGMVTNATSSSSSPISNPSSSGGGEVCKDPATKNHTEDLTEEDMNEMREMGQDMHQGNLDSTWSGSSSNELSSSLGKASYINVAECSPWNVNNFSSEQHKYREFCMKKLGVVMKDYGPAVAETVCQNLIFHERFLYKFLNPQRLPQYQSSGVNKPKESYLKVKLVVTELSEASAHRLIRRFGSVLGYTKGTAYGMFHTALIIGPWYLEWGDSSIAVVRKRSSSKAVFTLDVDTIRGSEVNIKLVELAKVCAEWNRTQTYHRDTCNCQYFTETVIERLGLKPAFDKKVEGPIKTYLDKLKKHGVCDLAFHVDKNLKNKLLTTNIDQKITDSDMYHLISEMREKISKSSTIEFKTHKDLDKFVKAVVHVLPLFTSTPDYLFLKGFDRAFWLRKEATNHNPEICLPLLSSSNGCLCPFNPQQNVLIDDVHMTVCGKDYVLEENCVLRLPSFRTDNM
;
A
#
# COMPACT_ATOMS: atom_id res chain seq x y z
N MET A 1 54.77 13.44 38.45
CA MET A 1 55.67 13.40 37.26
C MET A 1 54.82 13.23 36.03
N PHE A 2 55.01 14.13 35.07
CA PHE A 2 54.20 14.32 33.88
C PHE A 2 54.43 13.22 32.84
N GLY A 3 53.35 12.67 32.28
CA GLY A 3 53.35 11.92 31.02
C GLY A 3 52.34 12.55 30.07
N LYS A 4 52.75 13.59 29.34
CA LYS A 4 51.98 14.18 28.23
C LYS A 4 52.04 13.24 27.04
N SER A 5 50.91 12.62 26.70
CA SER A 5 50.72 11.97 25.40
C SER A 5 50.40 13.05 24.36
N LEU A 6 51.35 13.32 23.46
CA LEU A 6 51.15 14.16 22.28
C LEU A 6 50.36 13.34 21.25
N GLY A 7 49.07 13.63 21.13
CA GLY A 7 48.26 13.18 20.00
C GLY A 7 48.70 13.91 18.74
N VAL A 8 49.28 13.16 17.81
CA VAL A 8 49.62 13.64 16.46
C VAL A 8 48.33 13.82 15.68
N SER A 9 47.97 15.08 15.41
CA SER A 9 46.86 15.43 14.51
C SER A 9 47.28 15.14 13.07
N SER A 10 46.76 14.07 12.49
CA SER A 10 46.90 13.75 11.07
C SER A 10 45.81 14.47 10.29
N SER A 11 46.08 15.72 9.89
CA SER A 11 45.27 16.44 8.91
C SER A 11 45.81 16.15 7.51
N HIS A 12 45.56 14.94 7.00
CA HIS A 12 45.63 14.70 5.56
C HIS A 12 44.38 15.32 4.91
N LEU A 13 44.63 16.32 4.07
CA LEU A 13 43.67 17.00 3.21
C LEU A 13 43.03 15.97 2.25
N VAL A 14 41.95 15.33 2.70
CA VAL A 14 40.96 14.75 1.79
C VAL A 14 40.36 15.91 1.03
N GLY A 15 40.48 15.91 -0.31
CA GLY A 15 39.91 16.95 -1.16
C GLY A 15 38.43 17.13 -0.83
N GLY A 16 38.10 18.23 -0.15
CA GLY A 16 36.76 18.48 0.34
C GLY A 16 35.80 18.58 -0.85
N VAL A 17 34.86 17.66 -0.94
CA VAL A 17 33.78 17.72 -1.93
C VAL A 17 33.02 19.03 -1.74
N ASN A 18 32.86 19.82 -2.80
CA ASN A 18 32.08 21.04 -2.75
C ASN A 18 30.59 20.71 -2.74
N LEU A 19 30.00 20.64 -1.53
CA LEU A 19 28.58 20.28 -1.35
C LEU A 19 27.61 21.26 -2.01
N SER A 20 28.04 22.49 -2.33
CA SER A 20 27.18 23.47 -3.00
C SER A 20 26.92 23.16 -4.48
N GLU A 21 27.69 22.25 -5.07
CA GLU A 21 27.55 21.85 -6.47
C GLU A 21 26.67 20.60 -6.65
N ILE A 22 26.45 19.84 -5.57
CA ILE A 22 25.69 18.60 -5.59
C ILE A 22 24.28 18.89 -5.08
N PRO A 23 23.22 18.67 -5.87
CA PRO A 23 21.85 18.82 -5.39
C PRO A 23 21.60 17.94 -4.17
N LEU A 24 20.85 18.46 -3.21
CA LEU A 24 20.63 17.88 -1.89
C LEU A 24 20.04 16.46 -2.01
N GLU A 25 19.21 16.19 -3.00
CA GLU A 25 18.66 14.85 -3.30
C GLU A 25 19.71 13.78 -3.63
N PHE A 26 20.93 14.17 -4.03
CA PHE A 26 22.03 13.26 -4.34
C PHE A 26 23.08 13.15 -3.22
N TRP A 27 22.87 13.82 -2.09
CA TRP A 27 23.80 13.72 -0.97
C TRP A 27 23.72 12.32 -0.35
N ASN A 28 24.85 11.63 -0.29
CA ASN A 28 24.97 10.41 0.50
C ASN A 28 25.20 10.74 2.00
N ASN A 29 25.35 9.72 2.85
CA ASN A 29 25.57 9.94 4.27
C ASN A 29 26.84 10.73 4.59
N GLU A 30 27.92 10.52 3.84
CA GLU A 30 29.18 11.24 4.03
C GLU A 30 29.00 12.73 3.70
N ASN A 31 28.23 13.06 2.67
CA ASN A 31 27.90 14.45 2.32
C ASN A 31 27.08 15.13 3.43
N VAL A 32 26.08 14.45 3.99
CA VAL A 32 25.30 14.97 5.13
C VAL A 32 26.19 15.21 6.35
N VAL A 33 27.06 14.25 6.69
CA VAL A 33 28.02 14.39 7.79
C VAL A 33 28.99 15.55 7.55
N GLN A 34 29.49 15.70 6.32
CA GLN A 34 30.35 16.81 5.93
C GLN A 34 29.62 18.15 6.02
N PHE A 35 28.35 18.22 5.62
CA PHE A 35 27.51 19.41 5.75
C PHE A 35 27.31 19.81 7.21
N LEU A 36 27.03 18.85 8.09
CA LEU A 36 26.84 19.12 9.52
C LEU A 36 28.14 19.63 10.16
N LYS A 37 29.29 19.05 9.77
CA LYS A 37 30.62 19.53 10.16
C LYS A 37 30.89 20.95 9.66
N GLN A 38 30.63 21.24 8.38
CA GLN A 38 30.81 22.58 7.79
C GLN A 38 29.88 23.63 8.42
N SER A 39 28.74 23.19 8.93
CA SER A 39 27.78 24.03 9.65
C SER A 39 28.07 24.15 11.16
N ASN A 40 29.21 23.61 11.64
CA ASN A 40 29.65 23.65 13.04
C ASN A 40 28.61 23.08 14.04
N PHE A 41 27.90 22.02 13.67
CA PHE A 41 27.05 21.31 14.64
C PHE A 41 27.90 20.41 15.57
N ASP A 42 27.41 20.19 16.79
CA ASP A 42 28.08 19.37 17.81
C ASP A 42 28.36 17.94 17.29
N ASP A 43 29.52 17.36 17.66
CA ASP A 43 29.92 16.00 17.27
C ASP A 43 28.89 14.93 17.64
N SER A 44 28.12 15.13 18.72
CA SER A 44 27.04 14.23 19.11
C SER A 44 25.90 14.19 18.10
N VAL A 45 25.59 15.33 17.48
CA VAL A 45 24.61 15.44 16.39
C VAL A 45 25.18 14.82 15.13
N ILE A 46 26.45 15.09 14.81
CA ILE A 46 27.11 14.48 13.64
C ILE A 46 27.14 12.96 13.76
N GLN A 47 27.54 12.43 14.92
CA GLN A 47 27.57 11.00 15.20
C GLN A 47 26.17 10.38 15.11
N LEU A 48 25.13 11.09 15.58
CA LEU A 48 23.75 10.66 15.42
C LEU A 48 23.39 10.49 13.94
N PHE A 49 23.63 11.51 13.10
CA PHE A 49 23.30 11.44 11.66
C PHE A 49 24.14 10.40 10.91
N GLN A 50 25.40 10.23 11.30
CA GLN A 50 26.27 9.18 10.77
C GLN A 50 25.78 7.78 11.16
N THR A 51 25.45 7.57 12.43
CA THR A 51 24.97 6.28 12.96
C THR A 51 23.63 5.90 12.34
N GLN A 52 22.76 6.88 12.12
CA GLN A 52 21.45 6.69 11.50
C GLN A 52 21.50 6.70 9.96
N GLN A 53 22.69 6.83 9.36
CA GLN A 53 22.90 6.85 7.91
C GLN A 53 21.99 7.84 7.15
N PHE A 54 21.78 9.04 7.70
CA PHE A 54 21.00 10.08 7.02
C PHE A 54 21.65 10.46 5.70
N ASP A 55 20.89 10.35 4.61
CA ASP A 55 21.22 10.89 3.29
C ASP A 55 20.47 12.22 3.06
N GLY A 56 20.69 12.82 1.89
CA GLY A 56 20.07 14.09 1.53
C GLY A 56 18.55 14.04 1.43
N ILE A 57 18.00 12.93 0.96
CA ILE A 57 16.55 12.71 0.89
C ILE A 57 15.95 12.67 2.30
N ALA A 58 16.57 11.95 3.23
CA ALA A 58 16.16 11.92 4.63
C ALA A 58 16.25 13.30 5.27
N LEU A 59 17.33 14.04 5.00
CA LEU A 59 17.55 15.39 5.51
C LEU A 59 16.53 16.41 4.95
N MET A 60 16.09 16.26 3.70
CA MET A 60 15.06 17.12 3.10
C MET A 60 13.68 16.97 3.73
N ASN A 61 13.37 15.79 4.26
CA ASN A 61 12.05 15.42 4.75
C ASN A 61 11.98 15.38 6.28
N ILE A 62 13.09 15.65 6.98
CA ILE A 62 13.11 15.61 8.44
C ILE A 62 12.49 16.87 9.05
N SER A 63 11.52 16.67 9.96
CA SER A 63 10.93 17.75 10.74
C SER A 63 11.74 18.07 12.00
N VAL A 64 11.53 19.27 12.54
CA VAL A 64 12.11 19.69 13.82
C VAL A 64 11.73 18.72 14.93
N GLU A 65 10.49 18.25 14.94
CA GLU A 65 9.95 17.31 15.92
C GLU A 65 10.70 15.98 15.87
N ILE A 66 10.99 15.46 14.68
CA ILE A 66 11.75 14.20 14.52
C ILE A 66 13.17 14.36 15.06
N LEU A 67 13.84 15.48 14.77
CA LEU A 67 15.18 15.73 15.32
C LEU A 67 15.17 15.82 16.85
N VAL A 68 14.18 16.51 17.43
CA VAL A 68 14.00 16.58 18.88
C VAL A 68 13.82 15.19 19.48
N GLN A 69 13.03 14.35 18.81
CA GLN A 69 12.79 12.96 19.23
C GLN A 69 14.05 12.09 19.13
N LEU A 70 14.95 12.37 18.19
CA LEU A 70 16.25 11.70 18.06
C LEU A 70 17.29 12.19 19.10
N GLY A 71 16.88 13.01 20.07
CA GLY A 71 17.75 13.53 21.12
C GLY A 71 18.50 14.81 20.75
N VAL A 72 18.22 15.39 19.58
CA VAL A 72 18.76 16.71 19.21
C VAL A 72 18.03 17.77 20.03
N ARG A 73 18.76 18.67 20.69
CA ARG A 73 18.11 19.78 21.41
C ARG A 73 17.24 20.60 20.44
N ARG A 74 16.04 21.00 20.86
CA ARG A 74 15.07 21.70 19.99
C ARG A 74 15.63 22.91 19.24
N GLY A 75 16.44 23.74 19.90
CA GLY A 75 17.10 24.86 19.22
C GLY A 75 18.03 24.42 18.09
N VAL A 76 18.76 23.31 18.30
CA VAL A 76 19.65 22.73 17.28
C VAL A 76 18.83 22.09 16.16
N ALA A 77 17.75 21.39 16.48
CA ALA A 77 16.83 20.83 15.49
C ALA A 77 16.24 21.90 14.55
N ILE A 78 15.80 23.03 15.12
CA ILE A 78 15.33 24.20 14.34
C ILE A 78 16.45 24.74 13.46
N SER A 79 17.67 24.83 13.98
CA SER A 79 18.83 25.32 13.23
C SER A 79 19.16 24.41 12.03
N ILE A 80 19.15 23.09 12.21
CA ILE A 80 19.35 22.13 11.12
C ILE A 80 18.25 22.30 10.06
N ALA A 81 16.97 22.32 10.47
CA ALA A 81 15.85 22.46 9.55
C ALA A 81 15.92 23.78 8.75
N ASN A 82 16.28 24.88 9.39
CA ASN A 82 16.49 26.17 8.72
C ASN A 82 17.63 26.09 7.70
N ARG A 83 18.75 25.43 8.05
CA ARG A 83 19.90 25.31 7.16
C ARG A 83 19.59 24.45 5.93
N VAL A 84 18.82 23.38 6.11
CA VAL A 84 18.30 22.57 5.00
C VAL A 84 17.37 23.39 4.10
N LYS A 85 16.49 24.20 4.69
CA LYS A 85 15.60 25.10 3.94
C LYS A 85 16.38 26.13 3.13
N GLU A 86 17.47 26.67 3.67
CA GLU A 86 18.36 27.58 2.96
C GLU A 86 19.01 26.91 1.73
N ILE A 87 19.49 25.66 1.86
CA ILE A 87 20.05 24.91 0.72
C ILE A 87 19.00 24.72 -0.37
N LYS A 88 17.78 24.28 -0.01
CA LYS A 88 16.67 24.12 -0.97
C LYS A 88 16.37 25.43 -1.71
N GLN A 89 16.35 26.56 -1.00
CA GLN A 89 16.13 27.87 -1.60
C GLN A 89 17.27 28.29 -2.54
N GLN A 90 18.52 27.94 -2.22
CA GLN A 90 19.66 28.20 -3.10
C GLN A 90 19.59 27.36 -4.38
N GLU A 91 19.20 26.09 -4.29
CA GLU A 91 19.01 25.22 -5.44
C GLU A 91 17.88 25.70 -6.37
N GLN A 92 16.76 26.14 -5.80
CA GLN A 92 15.65 26.71 -6.57
C GLN A 92 16.09 27.96 -7.33
N LYS A 93 16.79 28.88 -6.67
CA LYS A 93 17.34 30.09 -7.31
C LYS A 93 18.32 29.76 -8.43
N LYS A 94 19.15 28.72 -8.25
CA LYS A 94 20.09 28.27 -9.28
C LYS A 94 19.35 27.71 -10.50
N LYS A 95 18.32 26.88 -10.30
CA LYS A 95 17.46 26.37 -11.37
C LYS A 95 16.74 27.50 -12.13
N GLU A 96 16.28 28.53 -11.43
CA GLU A 96 15.66 29.72 -12.05
C GLU A 96 16.67 30.52 -12.88
N GLN A 97 17.91 30.69 -12.40
CA GLN A 97 18.97 31.39 -13.13
C GLN A 97 19.40 30.62 -14.39
N GLU A 98 19.50 29.29 -14.31
CA GLU A 98 19.82 28.42 -15.45
C GLU A 98 18.71 28.48 -16.51
N ASN A 99 17.44 28.46 -16.10
CA ASN A 99 16.31 28.61 -17.01
C ASN A 99 16.27 30.00 -17.68
N ASN A 100 16.57 31.07 -16.94
CA ASN A 100 16.60 32.42 -17.49
C ASN A 100 17.78 32.64 -18.46
N ASN A 101 18.93 32.03 -18.19
CA ASN A 101 20.09 32.11 -19.10
C ASN A 101 19.92 31.24 -20.36
N GLY A 102 19.08 30.21 -20.32
CA GLY A 102 18.71 29.41 -21.49
C GLY A 102 17.79 30.14 -22.49
N MET A 103 17.16 31.24 -22.10
CA MET A 103 16.14 31.95 -22.90
C MET A 103 16.60 33.31 -23.46
N VAL A 104 17.89 33.66 -23.35
CA VAL A 104 18.46 34.89 -23.92
C VAL A 104 19.35 34.56 -25.13
N THR A 105 18.71 34.04 -26.18
CA THR A 105 19.12 34.25 -27.58
C THR A 105 17.88 34.50 -28.43
N ASN A 106 17.15 35.60 -28.17
CA ASN A 106 16.50 36.44 -29.18
C ASN A 106 15.63 37.54 -28.55
N ALA A 107 15.77 38.75 -29.12
CA ALA A 107 14.82 39.86 -29.15
C ALA A 107 14.63 40.77 -27.91
N THR A 108 15.31 41.91 -28.00
CA THR A 108 14.74 43.28 -28.05
C THR A 108 13.68 43.74 -27.04
N SER A 109 14.16 44.58 -26.12
CA SER A 109 13.53 45.71 -25.41
C SER A 109 12.08 46.13 -25.70
N SER A 110 11.29 46.27 -24.63
CA SER A 110 10.47 47.48 -24.38
C SER A 110 9.98 47.55 -22.92
N SER A 111 10.06 48.76 -22.37
CA SER A 111 9.77 49.20 -21.00
C SER A 111 8.30 49.58 -20.75
N SER A 112 7.77 49.33 -19.54
CA SER A 112 6.83 50.23 -18.85
C SER A 112 6.54 49.83 -17.39
N SER A 113 6.19 50.86 -16.61
CA SER A 113 6.19 51.00 -15.14
C SER A 113 4.86 50.56 -14.45
N PRO A 114 4.76 50.60 -13.09
CA PRO A 114 3.75 49.89 -12.32
C PRO A 114 2.51 50.71 -11.97
N ILE A 115 1.37 50.02 -11.78
CA ILE A 115 0.12 50.59 -11.24
C ILE A 115 -0.27 49.86 -9.96
N SER A 116 -0.36 50.62 -8.88
CA SER A 116 -0.94 50.32 -7.58
C SER A 116 -2.47 50.33 -7.62
N ASN A 117 -3.15 49.50 -6.80
CA ASN A 117 -4.47 49.81 -6.22
C ASN A 117 -4.92 48.80 -5.14
N PRO A 118 -5.97 49.12 -4.33
CA PRO A 118 -5.91 48.97 -2.89
C PRO A 118 -6.86 47.92 -2.28
N SER A 119 -6.66 47.73 -0.99
CA SER A 119 -7.45 47.02 0.01
C SER A 119 -8.95 47.32 0.03
N SER A 120 -9.78 46.27 0.21
CA SER A 120 -11.12 46.40 0.78
C SER A 120 -11.40 45.28 1.80
N SER A 121 -11.66 45.70 3.03
CA SER A 121 -12.12 44.92 4.17
C SER A 121 -13.64 44.72 4.15
N GLY A 122 -14.12 43.50 4.38
CA GLY A 122 -15.52 43.19 4.62
C GLY A 122 -15.65 42.00 5.56
N GLY A 123 -15.96 42.27 6.83
CA GLY A 123 -16.15 41.26 7.87
C GLY A 123 -17.57 40.69 7.85
N GLY A 124 -17.67 39.37 7.87
CA GLY A 124 -18.89 38.62 8.13
C GLY A 124 -18.56 37.50 9.12
N GLU A 125 -19.16 37.56 10.29
CA GLU A 125 -18.99 36.60 11.38
C GLU A 125 -19.75 35.31 11.05
N VAL A 126 -19.01 34.21 10.83
CA VAL A 126 -19.55 32.86 10.57
C VAL A 126 -19.08 31.94 11.69
N CYS A 127 -19.99 31.07 12.14
CA CYS A 127 -19.81 30.09 13.21
C CYS A 127 -18.47 29.35 13.12
N LYS A 128 -17.75 29.33 14.25
CA LYS A 128 -16.47 28.64 14.41
C LYS A 128 -16.69 27.13 14.49
N ASP A 129 -16.62 26.46 13.35
CA ASP A 129 -16.18 25.06 13.32
C ASP A 129 -14.72 24.98 13.82
N PRO A 130 -14.32 23.87 14.49
CA PRO A 130 -12.93 23.66 14.83
C PRO A 130 -12.11 23.66 13.54
N ALA A 131 -11.32 24.71 13.35
CA ALA A 131 -10.47 24.92 12.19
C ALA A 131 -9.54 23.72 12.01
N THR A 132 -9.96 22.79 11.17
CA THR A 132 -9.06 21.87 10.50
C THR A 132 -8.23 22.77 9.61
N LYS A 133 -7.01 23.10 10.02
CA LYS A 133 -6.02 23.68 9.11
C LYS A 133 -5.98 22.73 7.92
N ASN A 134 -6.43 23.18 6.76
CA ASN A 134 -6.21 22.48 5.50
C ASN A 134 -4.68 22.45 5.32
N HIS A 135 -4.06 21.41 5.86
CA HIS A 135 -2.75 20.95 5.48
C HIS A 135 -2.90 20.42 4.04
N THR A 136 -3.05 21.32 3.07
CA THR A 136 -2.52 21.06 1.73
C THR A 136 -1.01 21.11 1.86
N GLU A 137 -0.47 20.05 2.46
CA GLU A 137 0.93 19.70 2.26
C GLU A 137 1.13 19.50 0.76
N ASP A 138 2.30 19.86 0.24
CA ASP A 138 2.65 19.63 -1.16
C ASP A 138 2.55 18.12 -1.44
N LEU A 139 1.45 17.69 -2.04
CA LEU A 139 1.26 16.32 -2.50
C LEU A 139 2.38 16.00 -3.49
N THR A 140 3.00 14.83 -3.32
CA THR A 140 4.01 14.39 -4.28
C THR A 140 3.34 14.02 -5.61
N GLU A 141 4.10 13.99 -6.71
CA GLU A 141 3.58 13.53 -8.01
C GLU A 141 3.09 12.07 -7.95
N GLU A 142 3.67 11.24 -7.07
CA GLU A 142 3.18 9.88 -6.80
C GLU A 142 1.77 9.93 -6.17
N ASP A 143 1.58 10.74 -5.13
CA ASP A 143 0.26 10.91 -4.48
C ASP A 143 -0.79 11.44 -5.47
N MET A 144 -0.41 12.41 -6.32
CA MET A 144 -1.27 12.97 -7.34
C MET A 144 -1.67 11.93 -8.40
N ASN A 145 -0.76 11.04 -8.79
CA ASN A 145 -1.06 9.95 -9.71
C ASN A 145 -1.93 8.87 -9.06
N GLU A 146 -1.70 8.52 -7.79
CA GLU A 146 -2.56 7.62 -7.02
C GLU A 146 -3.99 8.20 -6.91
N MET A 147 -4.14 9.50 -6.67
CA MET A 147 -5.45 10.17 -6.66
C MET A 147 -6.12 10.20 -8.04
N ARG A 148 -5.35 10.40 -9.12
CA ARG A 148 -5.89 10.36 -10.48
C ARG A 148 -6.39 8.96 -10.84
N GLU A 149 -5.63 7.93 -10.48
CA GLU A 149 -6.01 6.53 -10.67
C GLU A 149 -7.28 6.20 -9.86
N MET A 150 -7.36 6.65 -8.60
CA MET A 150 -8.57 6.54 -7.78
C MET A 150 -9.78 7.23 -8.43
N GLY A 151 -9.59 8.42 -9.00
CA GLY A 151 -10.62 9.13 -9.76
C GLY A 151 -11.10 8.34 -10.99
N GLN A 152 -10.18 7.70 -11.69
CA GLN A 152 -10.50 6.82 -12.84
C GLN A 152 -11.29 5.59 -12.39
N ASP A 153 -10.85 4.91 -11.33
CA ASP A 153 -11.52 3.74 -10.75
C ASP A 153 -12.95 4.06 -10.31
N MET A 154 -13.17 5.23 -9.70
CA MET A 154 -14.52 5.67 -9.29
C MET A 154 -15.43 5.99 -10.50
N HIS A 155 -14.87 6.58 -11.56
CA HIS A 155 -15.62 6.96 -12.74
C HIS A 155 -16.02 5.73 -13.58
N GLN A 156 -15.03 4.91 -13.94
CA GLN A 156 -15.22 3.73 -14.77
C GLN A 156 -15.94 2.61 -13.97
N GLY A 157 -15.71 2.55 -12.65
CA GLY A 157 -16.04 1.39 -11.83
C GLY A 157 -15.04 0.26 -12.09
N ASN A 158 -15.22 -0.89 -11.44
CA ASN A 158 -14.41 -2.09 -11.67
C ASN A 158 -14.70 -2.78 -13.01
N LEU A 159 -15.16 -2.03 -14.01
CA LEU A 159 -15.16 -2.50 -15.38
C LEU A 159 -13.70 -2.55 -15.80
N ASP A 160 -13.19 -3.73 -16.12
CA ASP A 160 -11.94 -3.88 -16.84
C ASP A 160 -12.02 -2.90 -18.04
N SER A 161 -11.36 -1.74 -17.93
CA SER A 161 -10.80 -1.09 -19.10
C SER A 161 -10.03 -2.21 -19.76
N THR A 162 -10.48 -2.56 -20.96
CA THR A 162 -9.99 -3.68 -21.75
C THR A 162 -8.55 -3.99 -21.38
N TRP A 163 -8.28 -5.24 -21.02
CA TRP A 163 -6.92 -5.78 -20.99
C TRP A 163 -6.36 -5.82 -22.42
N SER A 164 -6.54 -4.75 -23.18
CA SER A 164 -5.79 -4.32 -24.34
C SER A 164 -4.42 -3.84 -23.86
N GLY A 165 -3.72 -4.71 -23.11
CA GLY A 165 -2.29 -4.69 -23.19
C GLY A 165 -1.96 -4.98 -24.64
N SER A 166 -1.43 -3.99 -25.35
CA SER A 166 -0.90 -4.10 -26.71
C SER A 166 0.35 -5.00 -26.76
N SER A 167 0.33 -6.15 -26.09
CA SER A 167 1.31 -7.21 -26.27
C SER A 167 0.75 -8.14 -27.35
N SER A 168 1.12 -7.83 -28.58
CA SER A 168 0.99 -8.71 -29.73
C SER A 168 1.87 -9.94 -29.48
N ASN A 169 1.31 -10.98 -28.86
CA ASN A 169 1.79 -12.34 -29.00
C ASN A 169 0.59 -13.29 -28.83
N GLU A 170 0.06 -13.71 -29.96
CA GLU A 170 -0.94 -14.77 -30.09
C GLU A 170 -0.33 -16.11 -29.64
N LEU A 171 -0.46 -16.43 -28.37
CA LEU A 171 -0.35 -17.82 -27.89
C LEU A 171 -1.59 -18.13 -27.07
N SER A 172 -2.54 -18.76 -27.76
CA SER A 172 -3.84 -19.17 -27.26
C SER A 172 -3.70 -20.18 -26.12
N SER A 173 -3.99 -19.78 -24.89
CA SER A 173 -4.46 -20.72 -23.88
C SER A 173 -5.98 -20.90 -24.02
N SER A 174 -6.45 -22.12 -23.81
CA SER A 174 -7.82 -22.59 -24.08
C SER A 174 -8.87 -22.10 -23.08
N LEU A 175 -8.64 -20.97 -22.40
CA LEU A 175 -9.67 -20.37 -21.55
C LEU A 175 -10.74 -19.75 -22.44
N GLY A 176 -11.97 -20.26 -22.32
CA GLY A 176 -13.12 -19.78 -23.10
C GLY A 176 -13.25 -18.26 -23.02
N LYS A 177 -13.59 -17.64 -24.16
CA LYS A 177 -13.77 -16.18 -24.27
C LYS A 177 -14.68 -15.70 -23.14
N ALA A 178 -14.13 -14.90 -22.23
CA ALA A 178 -14.92 -14.24 -21.20
C ALA A 178 -15.94 -13.32 -21.88
N SER A 179 -17.22 -13.55 -21.62
CA SER A 179 -18.28 -12.62 -22.04
C SER A 179 -18.63 -11.70 -20.88
N TYR A 180 -18.73 -10.40 -21.16
CA TYR A 180 -19.17 -9.40 -20.21
C TYR A 180 -20.63 -9.04 -20.50
N ILE A 181 -21.46 -8.98 -19.47
CA ILE A 181 -22.81 -8.41 -19.61
C ILE A 181 -22.68 -6.90 -19.62
N ASN A 182 -23.29 -6.25 -20.62
CA ASN A 182 -23.42 -4.79 -20.62
C ASN A 182 -24.42 -4.39 -19.52
N VAL A 183 -23.90 -3.93 -18.38
CA VAL A 183 -24.69 -3.42 -17.27
C VAL A 183 -24.93 -1.94 -17.49
N ALA A 184 -26.21 -1.55 -17.66
CA ALA A 184 -26.59 -0.16 -17.87
C ALA A 184 -26.09 0.73 -16.72
N GLU A 185 -25.55 1.90 -17.05
CA GLU A 185 -25.17 2.90 -16.04
C GLU A 185 -26.41 3.52 -15.39
N CYS A 186 -26.30 3.86 -14.10
CA CYS A 186 -27.39 4.49 -13.36
C CYS A 186 -27.32 6.01 -13.53
N SER A 187 -28.30 6.58 -14.24
CA SER A 187 -28.42 8.04 -14.38
C SER A 187 -28.39 8.73 -13.01
N PRO A 188 -27.76 9.92 -12.89
CA PRO A 188 -27.80 10.67 -11.65
C PRO A 188 -29.25 11.01 -11.29
N TRP A 189 -29.59 10.87 -10.02
CA TRP A 189 -30.86 11.29 -9.46
C TRP A 189 -30.91 12.82 -9.38
N ASN A 190 -32.13 13.36 -9.44
CA ASN A 190 -32.34 14.80 -9.31
C ASN A 190 -32.06 15.23 -7.87
N VAL A 191 -31.02 16.04 -7.69
CA VAL A 191 -30.58 16.55 -6.38
C VAL A 191 -31.64 17.38 -5.68
N ASN A 192 -32.59 17.99 -6.40
CA ASN A 192 -33.67 18.77 -5.79
C ASN A 192 -34.68 17.89 -5.03
N ASN A 193 -34.65 16.58 -5.27
CA ASN A 193 -35.50 15.63 -4.56
C ASN A 193 -34.83 15.10 -3.29
N PHE A 194 -33.61 15.55 -2.97
CA PHE A 194 -32.88 15.07 -1.81
C PHE A 194 -33.47 15.64 -0.52
N SER A 195 -33.48 14.84 0.54
CA SER A 195 -33.76 15.33 1.88
C SER A 195 -32.66 16.30 2.34
N SER A 196 -32.96 17.12 3.35
CA SER A 196 -31.96 18.01 3.95
C SER A 196 -30.72 17.27 4.46
N GLU A 197 -30.88 16.02 4.91
CA GLU A 197 -29.78 15.17 5.36
C GLU A 197 -28.95 14.65 4.17
N GLN A 198 -29.61 14.21 3.10
CA GLN A 198 -28.96 13.80 1.86
C GLN A 198 -28.15 14.94 1.22
N HIS A 199 -28.64 16.18 1.31
CA HIS A 199 -27.87 17.36 0.90
C HIS A 199 -26.59 17.52 1.71
N LYS A 200 -26.64 17.37 3.04
CA LYS A 200 -25.44 17.43 3.89
C LYS A 200 -24.43 16.33 3.52
N TYR A 201 -24.90 15.11 3.32
CA TYR A 201 -24.07 13.99 2.90
C TYR A 201 -23.41 14.20 1.53
N ARG A 202 -24.18 14.75 0.58
CA ARG A 202 -23.68 15.12 -0.75
C ARG A 202 -22.60 16.20 -0.63
N GLU A 203 -22.85 17.29 0.07
CA GLU A 203 -21.88 18.38 0.24
C GLU A 203 -20.57 17.89 0.89
N PHE A 204 -20.70 17.07 1.94
CA PHE A 204 -19.56 16.47 2.62
C PHE A 204 -18.73 15.58 1.70
N CYS A 205 -19.38 14.71 0.91
CA CYS A 205 -18.68 13.85 -0.05
C CYS A 205 -18.07 14.65 -1.21
N MET A 206 -18.77 15.64 -1.75
CA MET A 206 -18.27 16.52 -2.82
C MET A 206 -17.00 17.28 -2.38
N LYS A 207 -16.92 17.72 -1.12
CA LYS A 207 -15.70 18.34 -0.58
C LYS A 207 -14.49 17.40 -0.67
N LYS A 208 -14.66 16.12 -0.36
CA LYS A 208 -13.61 15.10 -0.49
C LYS A 208 -13.24 14.85 -1.96
N LEU A 209 -14.25 14.75 -2.82
CA LEU A 209 -14.06 14.54 -4.26
C LEU A 209 -13.36 15.72 -4.95
N GLY A 210 -13.44 16.94 -4.42
CA GLY A 210 -12.76 18.11 -4.99
C GLY A 210 -11.25 17.92 -5.17
N VAL A 211 -10.62 17.07 -4.34
CA VAL A 211 -9.20 16.73 -4.47
C VAL A 211 -8.99 15.60 -5.49
N VAL A 212 -9.74 14.50 -5.34
CA VAL A 212 -9.57 13.27 -6.14
C VAL A 212 -10.03 13.45 -7.60
N MET A 213 -11.05 14.28 -7.82
CA MET A 213 -11.70 14.47 -9.11
C MET A 213 -11.44 15.86 -9.72
N LYS A 214 -10.34 16.52 -9.34
CA LYS A 214 -10.00 17.87 -9.84
C LYS A 214 -9.94 17.98 -11.37
N ASP A 215 -9.61 16.88 -12.06
CA ASP A 215 -9.46 16.83 -13.52
C ASP A 215 -10.79 16.48 -14.24
N TYR A 216 -11.89 16.28 -13.49
CA TYR A 216 -13.18 15.85 -14.04
C TYR A 216 -14.22 16.99 -14.00
N GLY A 217 -15.13 16.97 -14.97
CA GLY A 217 -16.24 17.93 -15.02
C GLY A 217 -17.24 17.75 -13.85
N PRO A 218 -17.95 18.82 -13.44
CA PRO A 218 -18.84 18.80 -12.28
C PRO A 218 -19.97 17.77 -12.39
N ALA A 219 -20.49 17.50 -13.60
CA ALA A 219 -21.52 16.49 -13.81
C ALA A 219 -21.01 15.05 -13.53
N VAL A 220 -19.74 14.78 -13.82
CA VAL A 220 -19.11 13.48 -13.55
C VAL A 220 -18.89 13.33 -12.05
N ALA A 221 -18.34 14.36 -11.39
CA ALA A 221 -18.15 14.39 -9.95
C ALA A 221 -19.47 14.21 -9.20
N GLU A 222 -20.55 14.85 -9.65
CA GLU A 222 -21.89 14.68 -9.10
C GLU A 222 -22.38 13.22 -9.19
N THR A 223 -22.23 12.60 -10.37
CA THR A 223 -22.64 11.21 -10.57
C THR A 223 -21.85 10.26 -9.68
N VAL A 224 -20.54 10.47 -9.56
CA VAL A 224 -19.66 9.70 -8.67
C VAL A 224 -20.07 9.90 -7.20
N CYS A 225 -20.31 11.14 -6.76
CA CYS A 225 -20.79 11.44 -5.41
C CYS A 225 -22.04 10.63 -5.08
N GLN A 226 -23.04 10.60 -5.98
CA GLN A 226 -24.26 9.82 -5.75
C GLN A 226 -23.97 8.31 -5.69
N ASN A 227 -23.07 7.80 -6.53
CA ASN A 227 -22.66 6.40 -6.47
C ASN A 227 -21.95 6.04 -5.15
N LEU A 228 -21.28 7.01 -4.52
CA LEU A 228 -20.55 6.80 -3.28
C LEU A 228 -21.41 6.91 -2.02
N ILE A 229 -22.43 7.77 -1.99
CA ILE A 229 -23.21 8.06 -0.77
C ILE A 229 -24.48 7.22 -0.61
N PHE A 230 -25.01 6.65 -1.70
CA PHE A 230 -26.20 5.79 -1.66
C PHE A 230 -25.78 4.33 -1.80
N HIS A 231 -26.08 3.50 -0.80
CA HIS A 231 -25.59 2.13 -0.75
C HIS A 231 -26.12 1.26 -1.90
N GLU A 232 -27.33 1.51 -2.41
CA GLU A 232 -27.88 0.82 -3.58
C GLU A 232 -27.11 1.17 -4.85
N ARG A 233 -26.72 2.44 -5.00
CA ARG A 233 -25.87 2.88 -6.12
C ARG A 233 -24.44 2.37 -5.97
N PHE A 234 -23.91 2.33 -4.75
CA PHE A 234 -22.59 1.77 -4.46
C PHE A 234 -22.55 0.29 -4.82
N LEU A 235 -23.53 -0.49 -4.35
CA LEU A 235 -23.70 -1.91 -4.67
C LEU A 235 -23.79 -2.13 -6.18
N TYR A 236 -24.61 -1.33 -6.87
CA TYR A 236 -24.83 -1.48 -8.31
C TYR A 236 -23.65 -1.05 -9.18
N LYS A 237 -22.90 -0.02 -8.79
CA LYS A 237 -21.74 0.50 -9.54
C LYS A 237 -20.48 -0.32 -9.27
N PHE A 238 -20.17 -0.59 -8.00
CA PHE A 238 -18.86 -1.10 -7.61
C PHE A 238 -18.86 -2.58 -7.22
N LEU A 239 -19.96 -3.09 -6.66
CA LEU A 239 -20.05 -4.45 -6.13
C LEU A 239 -21.02 -5.34 -6.92
N ASN A 240 -21.30 -5.01 -8.18
CA ASN A 240 -22.29 -5.71 -8.98
C ASN A 240 -21.70 -6.98 -9.62
N PRO A 241 -22.17 -8.19 -9.24
CA PRO A 241 -21.69 -9.44 -9.82
C PRO A 241 -21.85 -9.54 -11.33
N GLN A 242 -22.84 -8.87 -11.92
CA GLN A 242 -23.09 -8.90 -13.35
C GLN A 242 -22.01 -8.15 -14.16
N ARG A 243 -21.19 -7.33 -13.51
CA ARG A 243 -20.04 -6.66 -14.13
C ARG A 243 -18.79 -7.56 -14.20
N LEU A 244 -18.83 -8.73 -13.53
CA LEU A 244 -17.72 -9.66 -13.52
C LEU A 244 -17.67 -10.50 -14.81
N PRO A 245 -16.49 -10.95 -15.24
CA PRO A 245 -16.37 -11.84 -16.39
C PRO A 245 -17.16 -13.14 -16.17
N GLN A 246 -18.02 -13.51 -17.14
CA GLN A 246 -18.71 -14.79 -17.10
C GLN A 246 -17.85 -15.87 -17.76
N TYR A 247 -17.42 -16.84 -16.96
CA TYR A 247 -16.71 -18.01 -17.45
C TYR A 247 -17.75 -19.10 -17.74
N GLN A 248 -17.92 -19.43 -19.02
CA GLN A 248 -18.73 -20.58 -19.43
C GLN A 248 -18.16 -21.82 -18.74
N SER A 249 -18.92 -22.38 -17.80
CA SER A 249 -18.53 -23.60 -17.11
C SER A 249 -18.71 -24.77 -18.08
N SER A 250 -17.68 -25.08 -18.86
CA SER A 250 -17.70 -26.06 -19.96
C SER A 250 -17.87 -27.53 -19.53
N GLY A 251 -18.31 -27.83 -18.30
CA GLY A 251 -18.36 -29.18 -17.78
C GLY A 251 -19.47 -29.42 -16.76
N VAL A 252 -20.05 -30.62 -16.86
CA VAL A 252 -21.20 -31.26 -16.17
C VAL A 252 -21.32 -31.06 -14.64
N ASN A 253 -20.38 -30.40 -13.98
CA ASN A 253 -20.46 -30.09 -12.56
C ASN A 253 -21.00 -28.67 -12.36
N LYS A 254 -22.33 -28.56 -12.20
CA LYS A 254 -22.98 -27.31 -11.79
C LYS A 254 -22.20 -26.64 -10.65
N PRO A 255 -22.08 -25.31 -10.67
CA PRO A 255 -21.29 -24.58 -9.68
C PRO A 255 -21.72 -24.97 -8.27
N LYS A 256 -20.69 -25.26 -7.47
CA LYS A 256 -20.77 -25.31 -6.02
C LYS A 256 -21.42 -24.00 -5.55
N GLU A 257 -22.25 -24.11 -4.50
CA GLU A 257 -22.80 -23.00 -3.70
C GLU A 257 -21.99 -21.69 -3.79
N SER A 258 -22.69 -20.56 -3.97
CA SER A 258 -22.05 -19.24 -4.05
C SER A 258 -21.10 -18.99 -2.86
N TYR A 259 -19.97 -18.34 -3.08
CA TYR A 259 -19.09 -17.93 -1.99
C TYR A 259 -18.25 -16.69 -2.34
N LEU A 260 -17.77 -16.00 -1.31
CA LEU A 260 -16.79 -14.92 -1.37
C LEU A 260 -15.72 -15.14 -0.29
N LYS A 261 -14.46 -15.28 -0.69
CA LYS A 261 -13.34 -15.26 0.25
C LYS A 261 -13.02 -13.82 0.64
N VAL A 262 -12.75 -13.61 1.92
CA VAL A 262 -12.36 -12.32 2.48
C VAL A 262 -10.91 -12.41 2.94
N LYS A 263 -10.07 -11.47 2.52
CA LYS A 263 -8.66 -11.38 2.91
C LYS A 263 -8.31 -9.97 3.36
N LEU A 264 -7.48 -9.87 4.40
CA LEU A 264 -6.85 -8.63 4.84
C LEU A 264 -5.53 -8.46 4.11
N VAL A 265 -5.34 -7.32 3.47
CA VAL A 265 -4.08 -6.93 2.83
C VAL A 265 -3.42 -5.88 3.70
N VAL A 266 -2.13 -6.06 3.99
CA VAL A 266 -1.30 -5.07 4.69
C VAL A 266 -0.26 -4.57 3.70
N THR A 267 -0.19 -3.25 3.52
CA THR A 267 0.73 -2.60 2.59
C THR A 267 1.63 -1.60 3.32
N GLU A 268 2.87 -1.49 2.86
CA GLU A 268 3.82 -0.50 3.38
C GLU A 268 3.42 0.91 2.87
N LEU A 269 3.21 1.86 3.79
CA LEU A 269 3.17 3.29 3.43
C LEU A 269 4.55 3.70 2.90
N SER A 270 4.61 4.60 1.89
CA SER A 270 5.76 4.89 1.00
C SER A 270 7.18 4.60 1.53
N GLU A 271 8.06 4.18 0.60
CA GLU A 271 9.42 3.70 0.91
C GLU A 271 10.42 4.79 1.27
N ALA A 272 10.04 6.08 1.23
CA ALA A 272 10.97 7.16 1.52
C ALA A 272 11.70 6.88 2.85
N SER A 273 13.04 6.87 2.80
CA SER A 273 13.91 6.44 3.92
C SER A 273 13.55 7.15 5.24
N ALA A 274 13.10 8.41 5.14
CA ALA A 274 12.57 9.18 6.27
C ALA A 274 11.33 8.55 6.93
N HIS A 275 10.37 8.04 6.16
CA HIS A 275 9.18 7.35 6.70
C HIS A 275 9.55 6.03 7.38
N ARG A 276 10.50 5.26 6.84
CA ARG A 276 11.02 4.05 7.50
C ARG A 276 11.69 4.39 8.85
N LEU A 277 12.42 5.50 8.92
CA LEU A 277 13.04 5.98 10.15
C LEU A 277 12.00 6.45 11.18
N ILE A 278 11.06 7.31 10.78
CA ILE A 278 9.96 7.79 11.64
C ILE A 278 9.17 6.61 12.21
N ARG A 279 8.97 5.56 11.41
CA ARG A 279 8.30 4.32 11.81
C ARG A 279 9.04 3.53 12.88
N ARG A 280 10.36 3.38 12.75
CA ARG A 280 11.20 2.68 13.74
C ARG A 280 11.21 3.35 15.11
N PHE A 281 11.10 4.69 15.17
CA PHE A 281 11.17 5.45 16.41
C PHE A 281 9.81 5.85 16.99
N GLY A 282 8.77 5.98 16.16
CA GLY A 282 7.43 6.40 16.60
C GLY A 282 6.80 5.46 17.65
N SER A 283 7.09 4.17 17.58
CA SER A 283 6.58 3.18 18.52
C SER A 283 7.25 3.20 19.90
N VAL A 284 8.54 3.53 19.96
CA VAL A 284 9.29 3.70 21.23
C VAL A 284 8.74 4.89 22.02
N LEU A 285 8.16 5.87 21.32
CA LEU A 285 7.65 7.10 21.89
C LEU A 285 6.13 7.10 22.13
N GLY A 286 5.45 5.97 21.89
CA GLY A 286 4.02 5.82 22.16
C GLY A 286 3.07 6.48 21.15
N TYR A 287 3.55 6.90 19.98
CA TYR A 287 2.71 7.46 18.91
C TYR A 287 1.81 6.41 18.23
N THR A 288 2.06 5.11 18.44
CA THR A 288 1.21 4.02 17.92
C THR A 288 0.14 3.55 18.92
N LYS A 289 -0.11 4.31 19.99
CA LYS A 289 -1.18 4.01 20.96
C LYS A 289 -2.55 4.27 20.31
N GLY A 290 -3.10 3.25 19.66
CA GLY A 290 -4.48 3.27 19.13
C GLY A 290 -4.68 2.41 17.89
N THR A 291 -3.65 2.26 17.05
CA THR A 291 -3.77 1.53 15.78
C THR A 291 -3.50 0.03 15.96
N ALA A 292 -4.25 -0.82 15.27
CA ALA A 292 -4.13 -2.28 15.38
C ALA A 292 -2.83 -2.81 14.75
N TYR A 293 -2.35 -2.16 13.68
CA TYR A 293 -1.26 -2.66 12.84
C TYR A 293 -0.08 -1.68 12.70
N GLY A 294 -0.07 -0.53 13.39
CA GLY A 294 1.01 0.47 13.27
C GLY A 294 0.80 1.44 12.11
N MET A 295 1.89 1.95 11.52
CA MET A 295 1.87 2.85 10.34
C MET A 295 1.89 2.06 9.02
N PHE A 296 0.86 1.25 8.84
CA PHE A 296 0.62 0.47 7.62
C PHE A 296 -0.76 0.79 7.10
N HIS A 297 -0.90 0.71 5.78
CA HIS A 297 -2.21 0.76 5.14
C HIS A 297 -2.81 -0.65 5.11
N THR A 298 -4.12 -0.72 5.35
CA THR A 298 -4.87 -1.97 5.32
C THR A 298 -6.04 -1.86 4.36
N ALA A 299 -6.22 -2.90 3.57
CA ALA A 299 -7.32 -3.04 2.62
C ALA A 299 -7.94 -4.44 2.74
N LEU A 300 -9.09 -4.65 2.11
CA LEU A 300 -9.76 -5.95 2.06
C LEU A 300 -9.92 -6.42 0.63
N ILE A 301 -9.62 -7.69 0.37
CA ILE A 301 -10.06 -8.37 -0.83
C ILE A 301 -11.29 -9.19 -0.47
N ILE A 302 -12.43 -8.89 -1.09
CA ILE A 302 -13.70 -9.61 -0.91
C ILE A 302 -14.10 -10.18 -2.26
N GLY A 303 -13.87 -11.47 -2.47
CA GLY A 303 -14.05 -12.10 -3.77
C GLY A 303 -13.21 -11.40 -4.86
N PRO A 304 -13.84 -10.79 -5.88
CA PRO A 304 -13.14 -10.04 -6.93
C PRO A 304 -12.82 -8.58 -6.59
N TRP A 305 -13.32 -8.04 -5.47
CA TRP A 305 -13.25 -6.61 -5.17
C TRP A 305 -12.11 -6.31 -4.20
N TYR A 306 -11.20 -5.40 -4.59
CA TYR A 306 -10.18 -4.83 -3.70
C TYR A 306 -10.74 -3.53 -3.12
N LEU A 307 -11.06 -3.54 -1.83
CA LEU A 307 -11.69 -2.44 -1.12
C LEU A 307 -10.68 -1.74 -0.22
N GLU A 308 -10.50 -0.44 -0.42
CA GLU A 308 -9.61 0.39 0.39
C GLU A 308 -10.29 1.68 0.86
N TRP A 309 -9.74 2.27 1.92
CA TRP A 309 -10.12 3.58 2.43
C TRP A 309 -8.86 4.29 2.90
N GLY A 310 -8.56 5.46 2.32
CA GLY A 310 -7.29 6.17 2.51
C GLY A 310 -7.45 7.59 3.03
N ASP A 311 -6.40 8.37 2.85
CA ASP A 311 -6.32 9.81 3.13
C ASP A 311 -7.38 10.64 2.41
N SER A 312 -7.83 10.19 1.22
CA SER A 312 -8.98 10.75 0.49
C SER A 312 -10.29 10.72 1.28
N SER A 313 -10.36 9.94 2.36
CA SER A 313 -11.57 9.72 3.16
C SER A 313 -12.73 9.11 2.37
N ILE A 314 -12.43 8.42 1.26
CA ILE A 314 -13.37 7.76 0.37
C ILE A 314 -13.08 6.25 0.33
N ALA A 315 -14.13 5.46 0.51
CA ALA A 315 -14.13 4.01 0.37
C ALA A 315 -14.30 3.71 -1.12
N VAL A 316 -13.29 3.07 -1.71
CA VAL A 316 -13.20 2.82 -3.14
C VAL A 316 -12.93 1.35 -3.41
N VAL A 317 -13.53 0.85 -4.48
CA VAL A 317 -13.26 -0.49 -5.03
C VAL A 317 -12.32 -0.33 -6.21
N ARG A 318 -11.12 -0.89 -6.09
CA ARG A 318 -10.04 -0.78 -7.08
C ARG A 318 -9.77 -2.10 -7.78
N LYS A 319 -8.92 -2.02 -8.81
CA LYS A 319 -8.26 -3.18 -9.37
C LYS A 319 -7.38 -3.86 -8.30
N ARG A 320 -7.34 -5.19 -8.33
CA ARG A 320 -6.54 -6.01 -7.41
C ARG A 320 -5.06 -5.88 -7.77
N SER A 321 -4.40 -4.85 -7.29
CA SER A 321 -2.96 -4.69 -7.45
C SER A 321 -2.41 -3.87 -6.31
N SER A 322 -1.30 -4.31 -5.72
CA SER A 322 -0.61 -3.52 -4.71
C SER A 322 0.89 -3.82 -4.76
N SER A 323 1.63 -2.88 -5.36
CA SER A 323 3.09 -2.86 -5.38
C SER A 323 3.72 -2.90 -3.99
N LYS A 324 3.03 -2.31 -3.01
CA LYS A 324 3.52 -2.16 -1.64
C LYS A 324 3.00 -3.26 -0.69
N ALA A 325 2.38 -4.34 -1.20
CA ALA A 325 1.81 -5.38 -0.34
C ALA A 325 2.90 -6.12 0.43
N VAL A 326 2.85 -6.18 1.76
CA VAL A 326 3.85 -6.90 2.60
C VAL A 326 3.28 -8.17 3.20
N PHE A 327 1.96 -8.27 3.36
CA PHE A 327 1.33 -9.43 3.94
C PHE A 327 -0.13 -9.53 3.52
N THR A 328 -0.65 -10.74 3.37
CA THR A 328 -2.07 -10.97 3.10
C THR A 328 -2.61 -12.16 3.89
N LEU A 329 -3.65 -11.95 4.69
CA LEU A 329 -4.22 -12.93 5.59
C LEU A 329 -5.65 -13.30 5.17
N ASP A 330 -5.98 -14.59 5.14
CA ASP A 330 -7.38 -15.00 4.97
C ASP A 330 -8.19 -14.63 6.22
N VAL A 331 -9.25 -13.85 6.06
CA VAL A 331 -10.20 -13.52 7.12
C VAL A 331 -11.20 -14.67 7.25
N ASP A 332 -12.02 -14.90 6.23
CA ASP A 332 -12.97 -16.02 6.19
C ASP A 332 -13.53 -16.25 4.77
N THR A 333 -14.53 -17.14 4.63
CA THR A 333 -15.31 -17.33 3.39
C THR A 333 -16.80 -17.21 3.69
N ILE A 334 -17.46 -16.24 3.07
CA ILE A 334 -18.92 -16.08 3.05
C ILE A 334 -19.48 -17.09 2.05
N ARG A 335 -20.56 -17.81 2.38
CA ARG A 335 -21.13 -18.88 1.54
C ARG A 335 -22.65 -18.79 1.38
N GLY A 336 -23.15 -19.44 0.33
CA GLY A 336 -24.56 -19.64 0.07
C GLY A 336 -25.34 -18.34 -0.08
N SER A 337 -26.54 -18.35 0.48
CA SER A 337 -27.46 -17.20 0.46
C SER A 337 -26.93 -15.98 1.21
N GLU A 338 -25.96 -16.14 2.11
CA GLU A 338 -25.39 -15.02 2.86
C GLU A 338 -24.61 -14.05 1.96
N VAL A 339 -24.09 -14.51 0.82
CA VAL A 339 -23.30 -13.69 -0.10
C VAL A 339 -24.00 -12.37 -0.45
N ASN A 340 -25.27 -12.43 -0.85
CA ASN A 340 -26.02 -11.23 -1.25
C ASN A 340 -26.30 -10.31 -0.06
N ILE A 341 -26.61 -10.88 1.11
CA ILE A 341 -26.83 -10.13 2.35
C ILE A 341 -25.55 -9.38 2.73
N LYS A 342 -24.40 -10.06 2.66
CA LYS A 342 -23.11 -9.48 3.00
C LYS A 342 -22.64 -8.44 1.98
N LEU A 343 -22.98 -8.56 0.70
CA LEU A 343 -22.72 -7.51 -0.29
C LEU A 343 -23.53 -6.24 -0.03
N VAL A 344 -24.80 -6.38 0.35
CA VAL A 344 -25.63 -5.24 0.75
C VAL A 344 -25.05 -4.57 1.99
N GLU A 345 -24.68 -5.33 3.02
CA GLU A 345 -24.05 -4.78 4.23
C GLU A 345 -22.69 -4.12 3.92
N LEU A 346 -21.89 -4.70 3.03
CA LEU A 346 -20.63 -4.09 2.58
C LEU A 346 -20.88 -2.73 1.92
N ALA A 347 -21.86 -2.64 1.01
CA ALA A 347 -22.22 -1.40 0.36
C ALA A 347 -22.73 -0.34 1.34
N LYS A 348 -23.50 -0.74 2.36
CA LYS A 348 -23.96 0.16 3.43
C LYS A 348 -22.79 0.76 4.21
N VAL A 349 -21.85 -0.06 4.65
CA VAL A 349 -20.68 0.42 5.41
C VAL A 349 -19.84 1.37 4.57
N CYS A 350 -19.59 1.05 3.29
CA CYS A 350 -18.82 1.94 2.40
C CYS A 350 -19.53 3.28 2.20
N ALA A 351 -20.84 3.26 1.92
CA ALA A 351 -21.62 4.48 1.73
C ALA A 351 -21.74 5.31 3.02
N GLU A 352 -21.87 4.68 4.18
CA GLU A 352 -21.86 5.36 5.48
C GLU A 352 -20.52 6.07 5.75
N TRP A 353 -19.40 5.41 5.49
CA TRP A 353 -18.07 6.00 5.67
C TRP A 353 -17.83 7.17 4.72
N ASN A 354 -18.25 7.03 3.46
CA ASN A 354 -18.20 8.12 2.48
C ASN A 354 -18.99 9.36 2.94
N ARG A 355 -20.12 9.16 3.60
CA ARG A 355 -21.03 10.21 4.08
C ARG A 355 -20.62 10.88 5.39
N THR A 356 -19.92 10.16 6.27
CA THR A 356 -19.80 10.58 7.68
C THR A 356 -18.38 10.64 8.22
N GLN A 357 -17.43 9.92 7.63
CA GLN A 357 -16.09 9.76 8.19
C GLN A 357 -15.05 10.62 7.46
N THR A 358 -14.13 11.23 8.20
CA THR A 358 -12.94 11.90 7.65
C THR A 358 -11.71 11.18 8.16
N TYR A 359 -10.74 10.98 7.27
CA TYR A 359 -9.48 10.34 7.60
C TYR A 359 -8.76 11.10 8.71
N HIS A 360 -8.40 10.36 9.75
CA HIS A 360 -7.59 10.78 10.86
C HIS A 360 -6.67 9.63 11.26
N ARG A 361 -5.36 9.85 11.17
CA ARG A 361 -4.33 8.82 11.38
C ARG A 361 -4.52 8.01 12.65
N ASP A 362 -4.95 8.64 13.74
CA ASP A 362 -4.93 8.02 15.06
C ASP A 362 -6.32 7.54 15.54
N THR A 363 -7.41 7.98 14.90
CA THR A 363 -8.79 7.72 15.42
C THR A 363 -9.81 7.31 14.35
N CYS A 364 -9.50 7.50 13.07
CA CYS A 364 -10.37 7.09 11.97
C CYS A 364 -9.50 6.90 10.72
N ASN A 365 -8.85 5.75 10.62
CA ASN A 365 -7.89 5.40 9.57
C ASN A 365 -8.35 4.12 8.82
N CYS A 366 -7.57 3.68 7.83
CA CYS A 366 -7.82 2.47 7.04
C CYS A 366 -8.03 1.21 7.90
N GLN A 367 -7.38 1.09 9.06
CA GLN A 367 -7.48 -0.07 9.93
C GLN A 367 -8.84 -0.12 10.61
N TYR A 368 -9.31 1.01 11.15
CA TYR A 368 -10.66 1.12 11.71
C TYR A 368 -11.73 0.81 10.66
N PHE A 369 -11.53 1.24 9.42
CA PHE A 369 -12.43 0.90 8.32
C PHE A 369 -12.47 -0.61 8.07
N THR A 370 -11.30 -1.24 7.88
CA THR A 370 -11.24 -2.70 7.63
C THR A 370 -11.81 -3.52 8.79
N GLU A 371 -11.55 -3.11 10.04
CA GLU A 371 -12.12 -3.75 11.23
C GLU A 371 -13.64 -3.60 11.26
N THR A 372 -14.16 -2.39 11.00
CA THR A 372 -15.60 -2.13 10.90
C THR A 372 -16.25 -3.01 9.83
N VAL A 373 -15.63 -3.16 8.66
CA VAL A 373 -16.14 -4.05 7.61
C VAL A 373 -16.14 -5.51 8.09
N ILE A 374 -15.04 -6.02 8.65
CA ILE A 374 -14.95 -7.39 9.17
C ILE A 374 -16.04 -7.66 10.23
N GLU A 375 -16.26 -6.71 11.13
CA GLU A 375 -17.27 -6.80 12.19
C GLU A 375 -18.70 -6.76 11.64
N ARG A 376 -19.01 -5.82 10.74
CA ARG A 376 -20.35 -5.70 10.13
C ARG A 376 -20.68 -6.90 9.23
N LEU A 377 -19.67 -7.54 8.66
CA LEU A 377 -19.82 -8.81 7.96
C LEU A 377 -19.91 -10.02 8.92
N GLY A 378 -19.73 -9.85 10.22
CA GLY A 378 -19.80 -10.93 11.21
C GLY A 378 -18.62 -11.90 11.17
N LEU A 379 -17.48 -11.48 10.62
CA LEU A 379 -16.30 -12.33 10.38
C LEU A 379 -15.23 -12.20 11.47
N LYS A 380 -15.41 -11.27 12.43
CA LYS A 380 -14.44 -10.97 13.49
C LYS A 380 -14.05 -12.21 14.32
N PRO A 381 -14.97 -13.10 14.76
CA PRO A 381 -14.58 -14.28 15.53
C PRO A 381 -13.68 -15.25 14.75
N ALA A 382 -13.95 -15.45 13.45
CA ALA A 382 -13.13 -16.30 12.59
C ALA A 382 -11.77 -15.66 12.30
N PHE A 383 -11.73 -14.34 12.14
CA PHE A 383 -10.51 -13.58 11.97
C PHE A 383 -9.59 -13.67 13.18
N ASP A 384 -10.13 -13.45 14.39
CA ASP A 384 -9.35 -13.46 15.63
C ASP A 384 -8.69 -14.82 15.89
N LYS A 385 -9.37 -15.92 15.52
CA LYS A 385 -8.83 -17.29 15.54
C LYS A 385 -7.72 -17.55 14.49
N LYS A 386 -7.57 -16.69 13.49
CA LYS A 386 -6.47 -16.79 12.52
C LYS A 386 -5.28 -15.92 12.89
N VAL A 387 -5.50 -14.90 13.72
CA VAL A 387 -4.45 -14.01 14.23
C VAL A 387 -3.83 -14.64 15.48
N GLU A 388 -3.18 -15.79 15.30
CA GLU A 388 -2.49 -16.54 16.35
C GLU A 388 -1.03 -16.81 15.97
N GLY A 389 -0.23 -17.21 16.96
CA GLY A 389 1.12 -17.75 16.74
C GLY A 389 2.05 -16.82 15.93
N PRO A 390 2.68 -17.32 14.83
CA PRO A 390 3.59 -16.54 13.99
C PRO A 390 2.94 -15.31 13.36
N ILE A 391 1.67 -15.42 12.96
CA ILE A 391 0.90 -14.32 12.33
C ILE A 391 0.73 -13.19 13.33
N LYS A 392 0.26 -13.49 14.54
CA LYS A 392 0.13 -12.50 15.61
C LYS A 392 1.47 -11.86 15.94
N THR A 393 2.52 -12.67 16.07
CA THR A 393 3.88 -12.17 16.35
C THR A 393 4.36 -11.21 15.28
N TYR A 394 4.06 -11.49 14.01
CA TYR A 394 4.40 -10.62 12.88
C TYR A 394 3.60 -9.31 12.90
N LEU A 395 2.28 -9.37 13.11
CA LEU A 395 1.42 -8.19 13.22
C LEU A 395 1.79 -7.32 14.43
N ASP A 396 2.14 -7.93 15.56
CA ASP A 396 2.63 -7.23 16.75
C ASP A 396 3.96 -6.52 16.47
N LYS A 397 4.86 -7.15 15.69
CA LYS A 397 6.10 -6.51 15.24
C LYS A 397 5.84 -5.37 14.28
N LEU A 398 4.92 -5.52 13.31
CA LEU A 398 4.48 -4.43 12.43
C LEU A 398 3.98 -3.24 13.27
N LYS A 399 3.09 -3.49 14.22
CA LYS A 399 2.56 -2.48 15.15
C LYS A 399 3.67 -1.82 15.98
N LYS A 400 4.59 -2.63 16.52
CA LYS A 400 5.65 -2.20 17.43
C LYS A 400 6.85 -1.57 16.73
N HIS A 401 7.14 -1.86 15.47
CA HIS A 401 8.35 -1.37 14.83
C HIS A 401 8.06 -0.49 13.61
N GLY A 402 6.82 -0.49 13.13
CA GLY A 402 6.41 0.25 11.95
C GLY A 402 7.11 -0.20 10.66
N VAL A 403 7.95 -1.23 10.72
CA VAL A 403 8.68 -1.81 9.60
C VAL A 403 8.64 -3.31 9.78
N CYS A 404 8.42 -4.05 8.71
CA CYS A 404 8.64 -5.48 8.73
C CYS A 404 9.10 -5.98 7.37
N ASP A 405 10.25 -6.63 7.39
CA ASP A 405 10.78 -7.33 6.24
C ASP A 405 9.91 -8.59 5.98
N LEU A 406 9.99 -9.12 4.76
CA LEU A 406 9.43 -10.44 4.43
C LEU A 406 10.31 -11.52 5.05
N ALA A 407 10.31 -11.59 6.39
CA ALA A 407 11.22 -12.42 7.16
C ALA A 407 10.46 -13.42 8.04
N PHE A 408 10.86 -14.68 7.97
CA PHE A 408 10.33 -15.76 8.78
C PHE A 408 11.29 -16.15 9.90
N HIS A 409 10.79 -16.15 11.13
CA HIS A 409 11.56 -16.58 12.29
C HIS A 409 11.34 -18.07 12.53
N VAL A 410 12.38 -18.87 12.30
CA VAL A 410 12.38 -20.32 12.51
C VAL A 410 12.56 -20.60 13.99
N ASP A 411 11.49 -21.07 14.64
CA ASP A 411 11.56 -21.42 16.05
C ASP A 411 12.54 -22.58 16.32
N LYS A 412 13.02 -22.69 17.55
CA LYS A 412 14.04 -23.69 17.91
C LYS A 412 13.59 -25.13 17.64
N ASN A 413 12.32 -25.45 17.82
CA ASN A 413 11.81 -26.80 17.60
C ASN A 413 11.76 -27.12 16.11
N LEU A 414 11.25 -26.20 15.28
CA LEU A 414 11.25 -26.34 13.82
C LEU A 414 12.69 -26.43 13.29
N LYS A 415 13.58 -25.55 13.75
CA LYS A 415 15.02 -25.56 13.40
C LYS A 415 15.65 -26.92 13.71
N ASN A 416 15.45 -27.45 14.92
CA ASN A 416 15.99 -28.75 15.30
C ASN A 416 15.46 -29.87 14.40
N LYS A 417 14.13 -29.92 14.16
CA LYS A 417 13.53 -30.92 13.27
C LYS A 417 14.10 -30.86 11.85
N LEU A 418 14.27 -29.68 11.28
CA LEU A 418 14.80 -29.50 9.93
C LEU A 418 16.27 -29.92 9.82
N LEU A 419 17.07 -29.70 10.87
CA LEU A 419 18.48 -30.05 10.89
C LEU A 419 18.74 -31.55 11.20
N THR A 420 17.91 -32.19 12.02
CA THR A 420 18.17 -33.57 12.48
C THR A 420 17.49 -34.67 11.67
N THR A 421 16.47 -34.34 10.86
CA THR A 421 15.80 -35.34 10.02
C THR A 421 16.79 -35.99 9.05
N ASN A 422 16.87 -37.33 8.98
CA ASN A 422 17.78 -38.00 8.05
C ASN A 422 17.19 -37.98 6.63
N ILE A 423 17.94 -37.44 5.67
CA ILE A 423 17.48 -37.20 4.29
C ILE A 423 18.21 -38.09 3.27
N ASP A 424 19.39 -38.59 3.62
CA ASP A 424 20.35 -39.21 2.69
C ASP A 424 19.87 -40.55 2.10
N GLN A 425 18.83 -41.15 2.69
CA GLN A 425 18.28 -42.43 2.22
C GLN A 425 17.07 -42.30 1.28
N LYS A 426 16.54 -41.09 1.05
CA LYS A 426 15.23 -40.93 0.37
C LYS A 426 15.22 -40.01 -0.85
N ILE A 427 16.26 -39.22 -1.10
CA ILE A 427 16.25 -38.24 -2.19
C ILE A 427 17.05 -38.76 -3.38
N THR A 428 16.35 -39.08 -4.46
CA THR A 428 16.94 -39.39 -5.77
C THR A 428 17.05 -38.15 -6.67
N ASP A 429 16.35 -37.07 -6.33
CA ASP A 429 16.33 -35.81 -7.09
C ASP A 429 17.45 -34.87 -6.60
N SER A 430 18.46 -34.67 -7.45
CA SER A 430 19.63 -33.82 -7.16
C SER A 430 19.24 -32.38 -6.84
N ASP A 431 18.22 -31.83 -7.51
CA ASP A 431 17.80 -30.44 -7.31
C ASP A 431 17.15 -30.27 -5.93
N MET A 432 16.36 -31.26 -5.51
CA MET A 432 15.76 -31.27 -4.17
C MET A 432 16.83 -31.40 -3.07
N TYR A 433 17.85 -32.22 -3.28
CA TYR A 433 18.97 -32.35 -2.34
C TYR A 433 19.71 -31.02 -2.16
N HIS A 434 20.05 -30.34 -3.25
CA HIS A 434 20.69 -29.02 -3.19
C HIS A 434 19.83 -27.99 -2.46
N LEU A 435 18.54 -27.96 -2.77
CA LEU A 435 17.59 -27.04 -2.16
C LEU A 435 17.51 -27.22 -0.62
N ILE A 436 17.44 -28.46 -0.17
CA ILE A 436 17.43 -28.82 1.25
C ILE A 436 18.75 -28.47 1.94
N SER A 437 19.88 -28.73 1.28
CA SER A 437 21.21 -28.37 1.79
C SER A 437 21.33 -26.86 1.98
N GLU A 438 20.92 -26.07 0.99
CA GLU A 438 20.91 -24.61 1.05
C GLU A 438 20.01 -24.09 2.19
N MET A 439 18.80 -24.64 2.32
CA MET A 439 17.89 -24.32 3.42
C MET A 439 18.53 -24.61 4.78
N ARG A 440 19.15 -25.78 4.96
CA ARG A 440 19.82 -26.17 6.21
C ARG A 440 20.98 -25.26 6.57
N GLU A 441 21.77 -24.88 5.58
CA GLU A 441 22.88 -23.94 5.77
C GLU A 441 22.37 -22.55 6.20
N LYS A 442 21.31 -22.04 5.57
CA LYS A 442 20.69 -20.76 5.97
C LYS A 442 20.15 -20.83 7.41
N ILE A 443 19.44 -21.91 7.75
CA ILE A 443 18.86 -22.11 9.09
C ILE A 443 19.95 -22.34 10.15
N SER A 444 21.08 -22.96 9.83
CA SER A 444 22.16 -23.18 10.81
C SER A 444 22.79 -21.85 11.23
N LYS A 445 23.00 -20.95 10.25
CA LYS A 445 23.60 -19.61 10.45
C LYS A 445 22.66 -18.61 11.12
N SER A 446 21.36 -18.65 10.81
CA SER A 446 20.38 -17.66 11.30
C SER A 446 19.06 -18.31 11.72
N SER A 447 18.42 -17.77 12.75
CA SER A 447 17.03 -18.12 13.11
C SER A 447 15.99 -17.30 12.34
N THR A 448 16.43 -16.36 11.51
CA THR A 448 15.55 -15.53 10.69
C THR A 448 15.95 -15.67 9.22
N ILE A 449 14.97 -15.98 8.38
CA ILE A 449 15.12 -16.15 6.93
C ILE A 449 14.36 -15.02 6.24
N GLU A 450 15.07 -14.19 5.49
CA GLU A 450 14.49 -13.10 4.70
C GLU A 450 14.25 -13.57 3.26
N PHE A 451 13.08 -13.23 2.70
CA PHE A 451 12.70 -13.55 1.33
C PHE A 451 12.75 -12.30 0.46
N LYS A 452 13.78 -12.19 -0.37
CA LYS A 452 13.94 -11.06 -1.29
C LYS A 452 13.12 -11.23 -2.56
N THR A 453 12.93 -12.48 -2.98
CA THR A 453 12.13 -12.84 -4.15
C THR A 453 11.08 -13.89 -3.79
N HIS A 454 10.04 -13.97 -4.61
CA HIS A 454 9.03 -15.02 -4.50
C HIS A 454 9.65 -16.41 -4.70
N LYS A 455 10.64 -16.55 -5.60
CA LYS A 455 11.41 -17.80 -5.77
C LYS A 455 12.11 -18.23 -4.49
N ASP A 456 12.63 -17.31 -3.69
CA ASP A 456 13.30 -17.64 -2.42
C ASP A 456 12.31 -18.26 -1.43
N LEU A 457 11.11 -17.69 -1.34
CA LEU A 457 10.02 -18.22 -0.51
C LEU A 457 9.60 -19.63 -0.98
N ASP A 458 9.36 -19.80 -2.28
CA ASP A 458 8.94 -21.07 -2.86
C ASP A 458 9.97 -22.17 -2.63
N LYS A 459 11.25 -21.85 -2.89
CA LYS A 459 12.40 -22.72 -2.61
C LYS A 459 12.43 -23.16 -1.16
N PHE A 460 12.34 -22.21 -0.23
CA PHE A 460 12.35 -22.50 1.19
C PHE A 460 11.18 -23.40 1.60
N VAL A 461 9.94 -23.06 1.23
CA VAL A 461 8.76 -23.85 1.63
C VAL A 461 8.76 -25.24 0.99
N LYS A 462 9.18 -25.36 -0.27
CA LYS A 462 9.31 -26.66 -0.94
C LYS A 462 10.31 -27.57 -0.20
N ALA A 463 11.44 -27.03 0.24
CA ALA A 463 12.42 -27.76 1.06
C ALA A 463 11.81 -28.20 2.40
N VAL A 464 11.17 -27.27 3.12
CA VAL A 464 10.56 -27.54 4.43
C VAL A 464 9.48 -28.62 4.33
N VAL A 465 8.57 -28.53 3.36
CA VAL A 465 7.49 -29.51 3.16
C VAL A 465 8.04 -30.88 2.76
N HIS A 466 9.14 -30.93 2.00
CA HIS A 466 9.79 -32.20 1.68
C HIS A 466 10.36 -32.88 2.93
N VAL A 467 11.00 -32.13 3.83
CA VAL A 467 11.56 -32.65 5.08
C VAL A 467 10.45 -32.96 6.10
N LEU A 468 9.43 -32.12 6.18
CA LEU A 468 8.33 -32.18 7.13
C LEU A 468 6.98 -32.07 6.40
N PRO A 469 6.43 -33.17 5.85
CA PRO A 469 5.19 -33.12 5.08
C PRO A 469 3.98 -32.54 5.83
N LEU A 470 3.93 -32.70 7.16
CA LEU A 470 2.87 -32.14 8.01
C LEU A 470 3.00 -30.63 8.24
N PHE A 471 4.06 -29.99 7.73
CA PHE A 471 4.24 -28.54 7.84
C PHE A 471 3.08 -27.77 7.19
N THR A 472 2.45 -28.30 6.14
CA THR A 472 1.31 -27.64 5.46
C THR A 472 0.08 -27.42 6.34
N SER A 473 0.02 -28.05 7.52
CA SER A 473 -1.06 -27.92 8.49
C SER A 473 -0.70 -27.05 9.69
N THR A 474 0.46 -26.39 9.68
CA THR A 474 0.92 -25.55 10.81
C THR A 474 0.58 -24.08 10.61
N PRO A 475 0.50 -23.30 11.70
CA PRO A 475 0.40 -21.84 11.63
C PRO A 475 1.56 -21.17 10.87
N ASP A 476 2.76 -21.76 10.87
CA ASP A 476 3.91 -21.25 10.12
C ASP A 476 3.67 -21.31 8.61
N TYR A 477 3.06 -22.40 8.11
CA TYR A 477 2.73 -22.50 6.70
C TYR A 477 1.66 -21.49 6.30
N LEU A 478 0.66 -21.25 7.15
CA LEU A 478 -0.33 -20.19 6.92
C LEU A 478 0.30 -18.79 6.91
N PHE A 479 1.29 -18.55 7.78
CA PHE A 479 2.06 -17.32 7.80
C PHE A 479 2.85 -17.11 6.49
N LEU A 480 3.60 -18.13 6.06
CA LEU A 480 4.39 -18.07 4.82
C LEU A 480 3.50 -17.94 3.58
N LYS A 481 2.31 -18.53 3.60
CA LYS A 481 1.28 -18.33 2.56
C LYS A 481 0.83 -16.87 2.48
N GLY A 482 0.89 -16.12 3.58
CA GLY A 482 0.62 -14.69 3.57
C GLY A 482 1.68 -13.87 2.81
N PHE A 483 2.94 -14.33 2.80
CA PHE A 483 4.00 -13.74 1.97
C PHE A 483 3.87 -14.09 0.49
N ASP A 484 3.54 -15.35 0.16
CA ASP A 484 3.24 -15.78 -1.23
C ASP A 484 2.22 -14.84 -1.86
N ARG A 485 1.14 -14.58 -1.12
CA ARG A 485 0.09 -13.67 -1.56
C ARG A 485 0.55 -12.22 -1.74
N ALA A 486 1.38 -11.74 -0.83
CA ALA A 486 1.97 -10.42 -1.00
C ALA A 486 2.75 -10.32 -2.32
N PHE A 487 3.57 -11.32 -2.66
CA PHE A 487 4.33 -11.34 -3.92
C PHE A 487 3.45 -11.36 -5.16
N TRP A 488 2.39 -12.16 -5.16
CA TRP A 488 1.42 -12.18 -6.25
C TRP A 488 0.68 -10.84 -6.42
N LEU A 489 0.29 -10.15 -5.33
CA LEU A 489 -0.30 -8.80 -5.40
C LEU A 489 0.66 -7.77 -6.00
N ARG A 490 1.96 -7.91 -5.68
CA ARG A 490 3.01 -7.08 -6.28
C ARG A 490 3.21 -7.37 -7.75
N LYS A 491 3.10 -8.65 -8.17
CA LYS A 491 3.15 -9.06 -9.58
C LYS A 491 1.99 -8.46 -10.38
N GLU A 492 0.79 -8.40 -9.80
CA GLU A 492 -0.37 -7.77 -10.45
C GLU A 492 -0.22 -6.25 -10.62
N ALA A 493 0.66 -5.61 -9.82
CA ALA A 493 1.00 -4.20 -10.01
C ALA A 493 2.00 -4.02 -11.16
N THR A 494 1.70 -3.12 -12.09
CA THR A 494 2.43 -2.93 -13.37
C THR A 494 3.86 -2.41 -13.22
N ASN A 495 4.25 -1.96 -12.03
CA ASN A 495 5.46 -1.15 -11.83
C ASN A 495 6.63 -1.92 -11.22
N HIS A 496 6.52 -3.24 -11.05
CA HIS A 496 7.59 -4.02 -10.43
C HIS A 496 8.45 -4.81 -11.40
N ASN A 497 9.73 -4.95 -11.03
CA ASN A 497 10.62 -5.91 -11.65
C ASN A 497 9.98 -7.32 -11.54
N PRO A 498 9.59 -7.94 -12.67
CA PRO A 498 8.92 -9.23 -12.66
C PRO A 498 9.77 -10.30 -11.97
N GLU A 499 11.10 -10.22 -12.03
CA GLU A 499 11.99 -11.22 -11.42
C GLU A 499 11.82 -11.34 -9.91
N ILE A 500 11.46 -10.26 -9.22
CA ILE A 500 11.25 -10.24 -7.77
C ILE A 500 9.97 -11.00 -7.40
N CYS A 501 8.92 -10.83 -8.21
CA CYS A 501 7.57 -11.30 -7.87
C CYS A 501 7.18 -12.61 -8.57
N LEU A 502 7.98 -13.09 -9.53
CA LEU A 502 7.74 -14.35 -10.22
C LEU A 502 7.98 -15.55 -9.29
N PRO A 503 7.05 -16.51 -9.23
CA PRO A 503 7.23 -17.73 -8.44
C PRO A 503 8.36 -18.59 -8.99
N LEU A 504 8.64 -19.69 -8.31
CA LEU A 504 9.47 -20.76 -8.85
C LEU A 504 8.78 -21.37 -10.07
N LEU A 505 9.52 -21.52 -11.17
CA LEU A 505 9.02 -22.05 -12.44
C LEU A 505 9.80 -23.31 -12.83
N SER A 506 9.13 -24.23 -13.52
CA SER A 506 9.76 -25.40 -14.14
C SER A 506 10.47 -25.00 -15.44
N SER A 507 11.25 -25.93 -16.01
CA SER A 507 11.84 -25.78 -17.34
C SER A 507 10.80 -25.55 -18.46
N SER A 508 9.57 -26.01 -18.25
CA SER A 508 8.43 -25.81 -19.16
C SER A 508 7.58 -24.57 -18.81
N ASN A 509 8.13 -23.63 -18.02
CA ASN A 509 7.42 -22.44 -17.54
C ASN A 509 6.15 -22.74 -16.69
N GLY A 510 6.06 -23.95 -16.14
CA GLY A 510 4.98 -24.33 -15.23
C GLY A 510 5.24 -23.80 -13.83
N CYS A 511 4.19 -23.32 -13.15
CA CYS A 511 4.32 -22.82 -11.78
C CYS A 511 4.62 -23.96 -10.79
N LEU A 512 5.70 -23.81 -10.03
CA LEU A 512 6.16 -24.73 -8.98
C LEU A 512 5.97 -24.17 -7.57
N CYS A 513 5.16 -23.12 -7.42
CA CYS A 513 4.81 -22.54 -6.13
C CYS A 513 4.18 -23.60 -5.21
N PRO A 514 4.73 -23.84 -3.99
CA PRO A 514 4.24 -24.86 -3.07
C PRO A 514 2.92 -24.51 -2.39
N PHE A 515 2.39 -23.30 -2.61
CA PHE A 515 1.07 -22.86 -2.15
C PHE A 515 -0.02 -23.09 -3.19
N ASN A 516 0.35 -23.35 -4.44
CA ASN A 516 -0.58 -23.65 -5.51
C ASN A 516 -0.99 -25.14 -5.47
N PRO A 517 -2.28 -25.48 -5.30
CA PRO A 517 -2.73 -26.87 -5.29
C PRO A 517 -2.65 -27.55 -6.66
N GLN A 518 -2.53 -26.79 -7.75
CA GLN A 518 -2.43 -27.31 -9.11
C GLN A 518 -0.98 -27.21 -9.59
N GLN A 519 -0.24 -28.32 -9.54
CA GLN A 519 1.14 -28.35 -10.03
C GLN A 519 1.19 -28.29 -11.56
N ASN A 520 2.24 -27.65 -12.10
CA ASN A 520 2.55 -27.59 -13.54
C ASN A 520 1.50 -26.89 -14.43
N VAL A 521 0.69 -26.01 -13.85
CA VAL A 521 -0.18 -25.11 -14.61
C VAL A 521 0.64 -23.92 -15.12
N LEU A 522 0.34 -23.43 -16.33
CA LEU A 522 0.97 -22.23 -16.90
C LEU A 522 0.76 -21.05 -15.95
N ILE A 523 1.74 -20.15 -15.84
CA ILE A 523 1.69 -19.06 -14.86
C ILE A 523 0.44 -18.17 -15.00
N ASP A 524 -0.08 -18.00 -16.21
CA ASP A 524 -1.29 -17.21 -16.51
C ASP A 524 -2.58 -17.98 -16.15
N ASP A 525 -2.49 -19.31 -16.12
CA ASP A 525 -3.57 -20.22 -15.74
C ASP A 525 -3.51 -20.60 -14.25
N VAL A 526 -2.44 -20.23 -13.55
CA VAL A 526 -2.36 -20.41 -12.10
C VAL A 526 -3.56 -19.68 -11.54
N HIS A 527 -4.48 -20.43 -10.94
CA HIS A 527 -5.55 -19.86 -10.15
C HIS A 527 -4.91 -19.20 -8.92
N MET A 528 -4.48 -17.95 -9.14
CA MET A 528 -3.53 -17.19 -8.34
C MET A 528 -3.90 -17.26 -6.86
N THR A 529 -3.04 -17.71 -5.97
CA THR A 529 -3.41 -17.90 -4.57
C THR A 529 -3.53 -16.62 -3.76
N VAL A 530 -3.31 -15.46 -4.38
CA VAL A 530 -3.92 -14.20 -3.92
C VAL A 530 -5.41 -14.22 -4.14
N CYS A 531 -5.82 -14.53 -5.37
CA CYS A 531 -7.21 -14.65 -5.78
C CYS A 531 -7.48 -15.82 -6.73
N GLY A 532 -7.73 -17.02 -6.19
CA GLY A 532 -8.05 -18.18 -7.02
C GLY A 532 -9.45 -18.00 -7.63
N LYS A 533 -10.24 -19.07 -7.69
CA LYS A 533 -11.69 -18.88 -7.48
C LYS A 533 -11.91 -18.37 -6.06
N ASP A 534 -11.72 -17.08 -5.86
CA ASP A 534 -12.03 -16.35 -4.63
C ASP A 534 -13.51 -16.11 -4.47
N TYR A 535 -14.22 -16.28 -5.55
CA TYR A 535 -15.66 -16.26 -5.57
C TYR A 535 -16.18 -17.35 -6.49
N VAL A 536 -17.39 -17.79 -6.17
CA VAL A 536 -18.33 -18.38 -7.11
C VAL A 536 -19.63 -17.64 -6.85
N LEU A 537 -20.26 -17.12 -7.89
CA LEU A 537 -21.53 -16.43 -7.77
C LEU A 537 -22.53 -17.15 -8.66
N GLU A 538 -23.69 -17.48 -8.12
CA GLU A 538 -24.79 -18.01 -8.90
C GLU A 538 -25.24 -16.99 -9.95
N GLU A 539 -25.57 -17.49 -11.15
CA GLU A 539 -26.02 -16.69 -12.30
C GLU A 539 -27.28 -15.87 -11.99
N ASN A 540 -28.03 -16.25 -10.95
CA ASN A 540 -29.27 -15.60 -10.54
C ASN A 540 -29.06 -14.34 -9.69
N CYS A 541 -27.82 -13.93 -9.41
CA CYS A 541 -27.56 -12.68 -8.70
C CYS A 541 -27.72 -11.45 -9.62
N VAL A 542 -28.97 -11.17 -10.03
CA VAL A 542 -29.33 -10.01 -10.84
C VAL A 542 -29.66 -8.84 -9.94
N LEU A 543 -28.81 -7.80 -9.96
CA LEU A 543 -29.10 -6.54 -9.28
C LEU A 543 -29.94 -5.66 -10.19
N ARG A 544 -31.06 -5.17 -9.68
CA ARG A 544 -31.92 -4.23 -10.41
C ARG A 544 -31.30 -2.85 -10.39
N LEU A 545 -31.55 -2.09 -11.47
CA LEU A 545 -31.17 -0.67 -11.53
C LEU A 545 -31.79 0.07 -10.33
N PRO A 546 -30.99 0.81 -9.53
CA PRO A 546 -31.50 1.56 -8.40
C PRO A 546 -32.51 2.63 -8.86
N SER A 547 -33.73 2.55 -8.31
CA SER A 547 -34.73 3.61 -8.40
C SER A 547 -34.59 4.55 -7.20
N PHE A 548 -34.63 5.86 -7.41
CA PHE A 548 -34.69 6.80 -6.29
C PHE A 548 -35.96 6.53 -5.46
N ARG A 549 -35.81 6.43 -4.15
CA ARG A 549 -36.91 6.29 -3.19
C ARG A 549 -36.70 7.32 -2.09
N THR A 550 -37.72 8.12 -1.80
CA THR A 550 -37.66 9.17 -0.78
C THR A 550 -37.68 8.61 0.64
N ASP A 551 -38.14 7.37 0.83
CA ASP A 551 -38.65 6.94 2.14
C ASP A 551 -37.77 5.93 2.90
N ASN A 552 -36.58 5.55 2.39
CA ASN A 552 -35.74 4.53 3.02
C ASN A 552 -34.24 4.90 2.96
N MET A 553 -33.74 5.75 3.85
CA MET A 553 -32.30 5.83 4.14
C MET A 553 -31.98 5.32 5.53
#